data_AF-A0A9E3EZA0-F1
#
_entry.id   AF-A0A9E3EZA0-F1
#
_cell.length_a   1.000
_cell.length_b   1.000
_cell.length_c   1.000
_cell.angle_alpha   90.00
_cell.angle_beta   90.00
_cell.angle_gamma   90.00
#
_symmetry.space_group_name_H-M   'P 1'
#
loop_
_entity.id
_entity.type
_entity.pdbx_description
1 polymer ?
#
loop_
_entity_poly.entity_id
_entity_poly.type
_entity_poly.pdbx_seq_one_letter_code
_entity_poly.pdbx_strand_id
1 'polypeptide(L)'
;MAGWQFWIDRGGTFTDIVARGPEGRLSTHKLLSENPGRYRDAAIAGIRAVLGLAPDAPIPPGAVDSVKMGTTVATNALLER
;
A
#
# COMPACT_ATOMS: atom_id res chain seq x y z
N MET A 1 -2.96 -8.89 20.64
CA MET A 1 -3.77 -8.28 19.57
C MET A 1 -2.91 -8.26 18.32
N ALA A 2 -3.42 -8.71 17.18
CA ALA A 2 -2.70 -8.67 15.92
C ALA A 2 -2.79 -7.26 15.32
N GLY A 3 -1.68 -6.71 14.82
CA GLY A 3 -1.69 -5.44 14.08
C GLY A 3 -2.36 -5.58 12.70
N TRP A 4 -2.31 -4.51 11.91
CA TRP A 4 -2.84 -4.52 10.55
C TRP A 4 -2.02 -5.42 9.62
N GLN A 5 -2.70 -6.09 8.69
CA GLN A 5 -2.07 -6.88 7.63
C GLN A 5 -2.40 -6.29 6.26
N PHE A 6 -1.40 -6.18 5.39
CA PHE A 6 -1.56 -5.60 4.05
C PHE A 6 -1.10 -6.58 2.97
N TRP A 7 -1.89 -6.66 1.89
CA TRP A 7 -1.51 -7.25 0.62
C TRP A 7 -1.56 -6.16 -0.44
N ILE A 8 -0.43 -5.93 -1.10
CA ILE A 8 -0.26 -4.80 -2.01
C ILE A 8 0.21 -5.36 -3.35
N ASP A 9 -0.45 -4.98 -4.43
CA ASP A 9 -0.02 -5.24 -5.79
C ASP A 9 0.26 -3.91 -6.50
N ARG A 10 1.53 -3.63 -6.77
CA ARG A 10 1.96 -2.43 -7.49
C ARG A 10 2.10 -2.75 -8.98
N GLY A 11 1.12 -2.30 -9.77
CA GLY A 11 1.16 -2.32 -11.23
C GLY A 11 1.75 -1.07 -11.86
N GLY A 12 1.68 -0.98 -13.20
CA GLY A 12 2.13 0.20 -13.95
C GLY A 12 1.25 1.44 -13.73
N THR A 13 -0.07 1.28 -13.79
CA THR A 13 -1.02 2.40 -13.64
C THR A 13 -1.55 2.55 -12.22
N PHE A 14 -1.91 1.44 -11.59
CA PHE A 14 -2.54 1.43 -10.26
C PHE A 14 -1.79 0.52 -9.30
N THR A 15 -1.86 0.90 -8.03
CA THR A 15 -1.51 0.07 -6.89
C THR A 15 -2.79 -0.31 -6.16
N ASP A 16 -3.01 -1.62 -6.07
CA ASP A 16 -4.14 -2.22 -5.37
C ASP A 16 -3.72 -2.66 -3.98
N ILE A 17 -4.54 -2.38 -2.98
CA ILE A 17 -4.29 -2.70 -1.58
C ILE A 17 -5.49 -3.40 -1.00
N VAL A 18 -5.27 -4.55 -0.38
CA VAL A 18 -6.20 -5.19 0.54
C VAL A 18 -5.61 -5.08 1.94
N ALA A 19 -6.39 -4.56 2.89
CA ALA A 19 -5.99 -4.42 4.27
C ALA A 19 -6.93 -5.21 5.17
N ARG A 20 -6.38 -5.86 6.19
CA ARG A 20 -7.13 -6.51 7.27
C ARG A 20 -6.78 -5.85 8.59
N GLY A 21 -7.79 -5.31 9.25
CA GLY A 21 -7.64 -4.70 10.58
C GLY A 21 -7.46 -5.72 11.69
N PRO A 22 -7.06 -5.28 12.90
CA PRO A 22 -6.92 -6.11 14.09
C PRO A 22 -8.19 -6.91 14.44
N GLU A 23 -9.36 -6.34 14.15
CA GLU A 23 -10.67 -6.98 14.36
C GLU A 23 -11.10 -7.90 13.21
N GLY A 24 -10.22 -8.10 12.22
CA GLY A 24 -10.47 -8.95 11.07
C GLY A 24 -11.25 -8.30 9.93
N ARG A 25 -11.68 -7.04 10.06
CA ARG A 25 -12.36 -6.29 9.00
C ARG A 25 -11.44 -6.09 7.79
N LEU A 26 -11.97 -6.33 6.60
CA LEU A 26 -11.29 -6.05 5.34
C LEU A 26 -11.65 -4.68 4.78
N SER A 27 -10.68 -4.03 4.16
CA SER A 27 -10.87 -2.85 3.31
C SER A 27 -10.00 -2.97 2.06
N THR A 28 -10.40 -2.27 1.00
CA THR A 28 -9.66 -2.20 -0.27
C THR A 28 -9.41 -0.76 -0.66
N HIS A 29 -8.25 -0.49 -1.23
CA HIS A 29 -7.87 0.83 -1.74
C HIS A 29 -7.20 0.68 -3.10
N LYS A 30 -7.48 1.62 -4.00
CA LYS A 30 -6.85 1.73 -5.31
C LYS A 30 -6.26 3.12 -5.46
N LEU A 31 -4.96 3.18 -5.70
CA LEU A 31 -4.21 4.42 -5.90
C LEU A 31 -3.54 4.39 -7.27
N LEU A 32 -3.31 5.56 -7.87
CA LEU A 32 -2.39 5.64 -8.99
C LEU A 32 -1.01 5.17 -8.52
N SER A 33 -0.33 4.33 -9.31
CA SER A 33 1.02 3.86 -8.97
C SER A 33 2.02 5.01 -8.89
N GLU A 34 1.78 6.06 -9.67
CA GLU A 34 2.52 7.31 -9.62
C GLU A 34 1.55 8.49 -9.58
N ASN A 35 1.75 9.39 -8.61
CA ASN A 35 0.97 10.61 -8.49
C ASN A 35 1.85 11.75 -7.98
N PRO A 36 2.67 12.35 -8.88
CA PRO A 36 3.57 13.43 -8.51
C PRO A 36 2.81 14.56 -7.80
N GLY A 37 3.35 15.01 -6.66
CA GLY A 37 2.76 16.07 -5.85
C GLY A 37 1.73 15.61 -4.81
N ARG A 38 1.31 14.34 -4.81
CA ARG A 38 0.45 13.77 -3.74
C ARG A 38 1.16 12.78 -2.83
N TYR A 39 1.99 11.92 -3.40
CA TYR A 39 2.78 10.96 -2.65
C TYR A 39 3.99 10.48 -3.47
N ARG A 40 5.05 10.09 -2.76
CA ARG A 40 6.24 9.49 -3.38
C ARG A 40 6.02 7.99 -3.68
N ASP A 41 5.26 7.30 -2.85
CA ASP A 41 5.03 5.86 -2.96
C ASP A 41 3.55 5.53 -2.66
N ALA A 42 2.88 4.88 -3.62
CA ALA A 42 1.46 4.56 -3.52
C ALA A 42 1.15 3.52 -2.42
N ALA A 43 2.07 2.59 -2.15
CA ALA A 43 1.89 1.59 -1.11
C ALA A 43 1.93 2.24 0.28
N ILE A 44 2.91 3.10 0.54
CA ILE A 44 3.00 3.85 1.80
C ILE A 44 1.80 4.78 1.96
N ALA A 45 1.43 5.51 0.90
CA ALA A 45 0.28 6.41 0.93
C ALA A 45 -1.02 5.66 1.26
N GLY A 46 -1.22 4.48 0.68
CA GLY A 46 -2.37 3.64 0.97
C GLY A 46 -2.38 3.06 2.39
N ILE A 47 -1.23 2.62 2.91
CA ILE A 47 -1.10 2.20 4.32
C ILE A 47 -1.50 3.35 5.26
N ARG A 48 -1.01 4.58 5.01
CA ARG A 48 -1.40 5.75 5.81
C ARG A 48 -2.89 6.04 5.73
N ALA A 49 -3.47 5.96 4.54
CA ALA A 49 -4.90 6.18 4.34
C ALA A 49 -5.75 5.16 5.12
N VAL A 50 -5.38 3.87 5.09
CA VAL A 50 -6.05 2.81 5.87
C VAL A 50 -5.95 3.06 7.38
N LEU A 51 -4.79 3.51 7.85
CA LEU A 51 -4.55 3.83 9.25
C LEU A 51 -5.15 5.19 9.68
N GLY A 52 -5.76 5.95 8.77
CA GLY A 52 -6.30 7.29 9.05
C GLY A 52 -5.22 8.34 9.36
N LEU A 53 -4.00 8.15 8.85
CA LEU A 53 -2.87 9.04 9.07
C LEU A 53 -2.80 10.15 8.01
N ALA A 54 -2.29 11.31 8.39
CA ALA A 54 -1.95 12.36 7.43
C ALA A 54 -0.83 11.90 6.48
N PRO A 55 -0.69 12.48 5.26
CA PRO A 55 0.21 12.00 4.22
C PRO A 55 1.68 11.80 4.63
N ASP A 56 2.17 12.58 5.58
CA ASP A 56 3.56 12.54 6.04
C ASP A 56 3.71 12.10 7.52
N ALA A 57 2.61 11.86 8.22
CA ALA A 57 2.64 11.46 9.64
C ALA A 57 3.25 10.06 9.77
N PRO A 58 4.20 9.80 10.68
CA PRO A 58 4.87 8.50 10.79
C PRO A 58 3.87 7.36 11.05
N ILE A 59 4.13 6.17 10.47
CA ILE A 59 3.38 4.95 10.82
C ILE A 59 3.81 4.52 12.23
N PRO A 60 2.90 4.41 13.20
CA PRO A 60 3.27 4.03 14.57
C PRO A 60 3.92 2.64 14.63
N PRO A 61 5.01 2.46 15.40
CA PRO A 61 5.59 1.15 15.64
C PRO A 61 4.54 0.16 16.18
N GLY A 62 4.52 -1.05 15.66
CA GLY A 62 3.56 -2.09 16.07
C GLY A 62 2.15 -1.93 15.51
N ALA A 63 1.84 -0.87 14.73
CA ALA A 63 0.55 -0.73 14.07
C ALA A 63 0.36 -1.76 12.93
N VAL A 64 1.46 -2.16 12.29
CA VAL A 64 1.47 -3.10 11.16
C VAL A 64 2.12 -4.40 11.59
N ASP A 65 1.41 -5.50 11.41
CA ASP A 65 1.85 -6.85 11.72
C ASP A 65 2.56 -7.49 10.52
N SER A 66 2.01 -7.34 9.31
CA SER A 66 2.68 -7.79 8.09
C SER A 66 2.30 -6.98 6.86
N VAL A 67 3.25 -6.91 5.92
CA VAL A 67 3.04 -6.40 4.56
C VAL A 67 3.52 -7.46 3.59
N LYS A 68 2.69 -7.81 2.61
CA LYS A 68 3.03 -8.67 1.48
C LYS A 68 2.90 -7.84 0.22
N MET A 69 3.98 -7.73 -0.54
CA MET A 69 4.04 -6.88 -1.72
C MET A 69 4.34 -7.71 -2.97
N GLY A 70 3.44 -7.66 -3.93
CA GLY A 70 3.65 -8.07 -5.31
C GLY A 70 3.85 -6.84 -6.19
N THR A 71 4.59 -6.99 -7.28
CA THR A 71 4.71 -5.93 -8.29
C THR A 71 4.99 -6.51 -9.66
N THR A 72 4.47 -5.85 -10.69
CA THR A 72 4.75 -6.16 -12.10
C THR A 72 5.83 -5.24 -12.71
N VAL A 73 6.37 -4.29 -11.93
CA VAL A 73 7.35 -3.30 -12.42
C VAL A 73 8.58 -3.96 -13.04
N ALA A 74 9.13 -5.00 -12.40
CA ALA A 74 10.31 -5.70 -12.91
C ALA A 74 10.02 -6.41 -14.24
N THR A 75 8.85 -7.04 -14.35
CA THR A 75 8.43 -7.72 -15.58
C THR A 75 8.21 -6.71 -16.71
N ASN A 76 7.56 -5.59 -16.45
CA ASN A 76 7.35 -4.54 -17.46
C ASN A 76 8.69 -3.96 -17.94
N ALA A 77 9.61 -3.69 -17.01
CA ALA A 77 10.94 -3.20 -17.34
C ALA A 77 11.78 -4.17 -18.20
N LEU A 78 11.43 -5.47 -18.21
CA LEU A 78 12.02 -6.48 -19.09
C LEU A 78 11.35 -6.51 -20.47
N LEU A 79 10.02 -6.31 -20.52
CA LEU A 79 9.22 -6.43 -21.75
C LEU A 79 9.20 -5.15 -22.61
N GLU A 80 9.37 -3.97 -22.01
CA GLU A 80 9.30 -2.67 -22.71
C GLU A 80 10.67 -2.18 -23.21
N ARG A 81 11.62 -3.11 -23.41
CA ARG A 81 12.93 -2.88 -24.03
C ARG A 81 12.94 -3.42 -25.45
#